data_AF-A0A4Y2JE84-F1
#
_entry.id   AF-A0A4Y2JE84-F1
#
_cell.length_a   1.000
_cell.length_b   1.000
_cell.length_c   1.000
_cell.angle_alpha   90.00
_cell.angle_beta   90.00
_cell.angle_gamma   90.00
#
_symmetry.space_group_name_H-M   'P 1'
#
loop_
_entity.id
_entity.type
_entity.pdbx_description
1 polymer ?
#
loop_
_entity_poly.entity_id
_entity_poly.type
_entity_poly.pdbx_seq_one_letter_code
_entity_poly.pdbx_strand_id
1 'polypeptide(L)'
;MKHPYFLCLSSGFTEKSLRPVVASWISKRVCKEFLMNERNSYWKNSTTGKRTKEILPSANLHLLISTKYVIYLFTNHGPSPAYLCRFKILNNPDCLCGEHGDVDHYLTSCMYTKDYHLLLPTGTARTHWTRKLCKNYLFLNRLKSIFEISRKICDDLQRL
;
A
#
# COMPACT_ATOMS: atom_id res chain seq x y z
N MET A 1 -0.12 33.07 -13.07
CA MET A 1 0.20 32.41 -11.80
C MET A 1 1.71 32.20 -11.75
N LYS A 2 2.41 32.80 -10.77
CA LYS A 2 3.88 32.74 -10.68
C LYS A 2 4.30 31.45 -9.96
N HIS A 3 5.21 30.70 -10.59
CA HIS A 3 5.82 29.49 -10.03
C HIS A 3 6.67 29.82 -8.78
N PRO A 4 6.65 29.01 -7.71
CA PRO A 4 7.28 29.34 -6.42
C PRO A 4 8.81 29.20 -6.39
N TYR A 5 9.47 28.98 -7.53
CA TYR A 5 10.92 28.71 -7.61
C TYR A 5 11.82 29.95 -7.40
N PHE A 6 11.27 31.11 -7.05
CA PHE A 6 12.04 32.38 -7.02
C PHE A 6 12.14 33.09 -5.66
N LEU A 7 11.67 32.47 -4.56
CA LEU A 7 11.59 33.16 -3.25
C LEU A 7 12.41 32.54 -2.12
N CYS A 8 13.59 31.98 -2.41
CA CYS A 8 14.54 31.63 -1.34
C CYS A 8 16.00 31.93 -1.70
N LEU A 9 16.26 33.11 -2.26
CA LEU A 9 17.62 33.67 -2.36
C LEU A 9 17.69 35.16 -1.96
N SER A 10 16.65 35.69 -1.31
CA SER A 10 16.58 37.10 -0.91
C SER A 10 16.56 37.29 0.61
N SER A 11 17.49 36.66 1.33
CA SER A 11 17.84 37.07 2.70
C SER A 11 19.33 36.83 2.97
N GLY A 12 20.14 37.79 2.51
CA GLY A 12 21.39 38.26 3.11
C GLY A 12 22.23 37.34 4.00
N PHE A 13 22.57 36.13 3.56
CA PHE A 13 23.61 35.33 4.21
C PHE A 13 24.85 35.33 3.30
N THR A 14 25.94 35.91 3.80
CA THR A 14 27.20 36.09 3.07
C THR A 14 27.77 34.75 2.60
N GLU A 15 27.72 34.54 1.29
CA GLU A 15 28.13 33.34 0.57
C GLU A 15 29.67 33.26 0.46
N LYS A 16 30.38 32.95 1.56
CA LYS A 16 31.84 32.74 1.49
C LYS A 16 32.42 31.55 2.25
N SER A 17 31.65 30.56 2.71
CA SER A 17 32.28 29.39 3.38
C SER A 17 31.56 28.03 3.32
N LEU A 18 30.55 27.85 2.48
CA LEU A 18 29.91 26.53 2.33
C LEU A 18 30.70 25.66 1.33
N ARG A 19 31.45 24.66 1.84
CA ARG A 19 32.13 23.64 1.03
C ARG A 19 31.13 23.04 0.01
N PRO A 20 31.54 22.74 -1.24
CA PRO A 20 30.64 22.25 -2.31
C PRO A 20 29.79 21.04 -1.93
N VAL A 21 30.32 20.17 -1.06
CA VAL A 21 29.62 19.00 -0.51
C VAL A 21 28.40 19.39 0.33
N VAL A 22 28.49 20.50 1.09
CA VAL A 22 27.42 20.99 1.97
C VAL A 22 26.31 21.61 1.13
N ALA A 23 26.65 22.38 0.10
CA ALA A 23 25.68 22.92 -0.87
C ALA A 23 24.92 21.79 -1.61
N SER A 24 25.64 20.78 -2.10
CA SER A 24 25.02 19.62 -2.76
C SER A 24 24.08 18.83 -1.83
N TRP A 25 24.46 18.65 -0.57
CA TRP A 25 23.63 17.97 0.43
C TRP A 25 22.36 18.77 0.76
N ILE A 26 22.46 20.09 0.94
CA ILE A 26 21.31 20.98 1.18
C ILE A 26 20.34 20.89 -0.01
N SER A 27 20.83 21.04 -1.25
CA SER A 27 19.99 20.94 -2.45
C SER A 27 19.28 19.59 -2.56
N LYS A 28 19.98 18.48 -2.32
CA LYS A 28 19.36 17.13 -2.32
C LYS A 28 18.27 17.00 -1.27
N ARG A 29 18.50 17.54 -0.06
CA ARG A 29 17.52 17.51 1.03
C ARG A 29 16.27 18.33 0.70
N VAL A 30 16.45 19.56 0.22
CA VAL A 30 15.33 20.45 -0.15
C VAL A 30 14.52 19.84 -1.30
N CYS A 31 15.17 19.32 -2.35
CA CYS A 31 14.47 18.63 -3.44
C CYS A 31 13.70 17.41 -2.94
N LYS A 32 14.29 16.61 -2.04
CA LYS A 32 13.61 15.45 -1.46
C LYS A 32 12.38 15.83 -0.66
N GLU A 33 12.48 16.87 0.19
CA GLU A 33 11.35 17.37 0.97
C GLU A 33 10.24 17.91 0.06
N PHE A 34 10.58 18.69 -0.97
CA PHE A 34 9.63 19.19 -1.97
C PHE A 34 8.88 18.06 -2.69
N LEU A 35 9.60 17.07 -3.23
CA LEU A 35 9.01 15.93 -3.92
C LEU A 35 8.11 15.09 -3.00
N MET A 36 8.50 14.93 -1.73
CA MET A 36 7.68 14.22 -0.74
C MET A 36 6.38 14.97 -0.44
N ASN A 37 6.43 16.30 -0.33
CA ASN A 37 5.26 17.15 -0.08
C ASN A 37 4.31 17.16 -1.27
N GLU A 38 4.82 17.34 -2.49
CA GLU A 38 4.02 17.27 -3.73
C GLU A 38 3.32 15.91 -3.86
N ARG A 39 4.07 14.82 -3.66
CA ARG A 39 3.49 13.46 -3.70
C ARG A 39 2.41 13.27 -2.64
N ASN A 40 2.64 13.74 -1.41
CA ASN A 40 1.64 13.63 -0.34
C ASN A 40 0.39 14.47 -0.64
N SER A 41 0.55 15.66 -1.23
CA SER A 41 -0.56 16.51 -1.69
C SER A 41 -1.39 15.81 -2.76
N TYR A 42 -0.74 15.28 -3.80
CA TYR A 42 -1.40 14.49 -4.84
C TYR A 42 -2.12 13.26 -4.27
N TRP A 43 -1.45 12.52 -3.37
CA TRP A 43 -2.05 11.37 -2.69
C TRP A 43 -3.30 11.77 -1.92
N LYS A 44 -3.24 12.84 -1.11
CA LYS A 44 -4.39 13.33 -0.33
C LYS A 44 -5.58 13.69 -1.22
N ASN A 45 -5.31 14.37 -2.34
CA ASN A 45 -6.33 14.90 -3.24
C ASN A 45 -6.83 13.90 -4.30
N SER A 46 -6.16 12.75 -4.48
CA SER A 46 -6.59 11.74 -5.45
C SER A 46 -8.01 11.21 -5.14
N THR A 47 -8.80 10.93 -6.17
CA THR A 47 -10.12 10.27 -6.02
C THR A 47 -10.01 8.74 -6.03
N THR A 48 -8.85 8.20 -6.43
CA THR A 48 -8.60 6.76 -6.55
C THR A 48 -7.89 6.19 -5.32
N GLY A 49 -7.97 4.88 -5.14
CA GLY A 49 -7.25 4.19 -4.06
C GLY A 49 -7.83 4.41 -2.66
N LYS A 50 -9.15 4.63 -2.54
CA LYS A 50 -9.84 4.82 -1.24
C LYS A 50 -9.41 3.78 -0.19
N ARG A 51 -9.44 2.49 -0.55
CA ARG A 51 -8.98 1.39 0.32
C ARG A 51 -7.51 1.53 0.71
N THR A 52 -6.64 1.76 -0.26
CA THR A 52 -5.21 1.97 0.00
C THR A 52 -4.99 3.16 0.95
N LYS A 53 -5.77 4.24 0.82
CA LYS A 53 -5.70 5.41 1.73
C LYS A 53 -6.23 5.12 3.13
N GLU A 54 -7.30 4.33 3.22
CA GLU A 54 -7.87 3.89 4.49
C GLU A 54 -6.87 3.07 5.29
N ILE A 55 -6.07 2.25 4.63
CA ILE A 55 -5.07 1.42 5.30
C ILE A 55 -3.75 2.18 5.45
N LEU A 56 -3.28 2.82 4.38
CA LEU A 56 -2.03 3.54 4.27
C LEU A 56 -2.29 5.06 4.05
N PRO A 57 -2.34 5.87 5.12
CA PRO A 57 -2.74 7.28 5.03
C PRO A 57 -1.67 8.21 4.45
N SER A 58 -0.43 7.75 4.30
CA SER A 58 0.66 8.51 3.67
C SER A 58 1.18 7.79 2.44
N ALA A 59 1.71 8.51 1.45
CA ALA A 59 2.23 7.92 0.22
C ALA A 59 3.55 7.16 0.44
N ASN A 60 3.69 6.35 1.50
CA ASN A 60 4.90 5.58 1.78
C ASN A 60 5.04 4.40 0.80
N LEU A 61 5.57 4.73 -0.38
CA LEU A 61 5.78 3.80 -1.49
C LEU A 61 6.70 2.62 -1.14
N HIS A 62 7.54 2.75 -0.10
CA HIS A 62 8.40 1.64 0.35
C HIS A 62 7.56 0.44 0.83
N LEU A 63 6.36 0.68 1.35
CA LEU A 63 5.47 -0.40 1.77
C LEU A 63 4.90 -1.14 0.56
N LEU A 64 4.53 -0.42 -0.49
CA LEU A 64 3.98 -0.97 -1.73
C LEU A 64 5.01 -1.77 -2.54
N ILE A 65 6.29 -1.40 -2.48
CA ILE A 65 7.36 -2.08 -3.23
C ILE A 65 7.86 -3.35 -2.52
N SER A 66 7.56 -3.51 -1.22
CA SER A 66 8.18 -4.57 -0.40
C SER A 66 7.79 -5.99 -0.82
N THR A 67 6.50 -6.26 -1.08
CA THR A 67 6.02 -7.59 -1.49
C THR A 67 4.73 -7.49 -2.29
N LYS A 68 4.50 -8.43 -3.22
CA LYS A 68 3.24 -8.52 -3.97
C LYS A 68 2.01 -8.74 -3.07
N TYR A 69 2.16 -9.44 -1.95
CA TYR A 69 1.07 -9.76 -1.04
C TYR A 69 0.54 -8.51 -0.30
N VAL A 70 1.44 -7.58 0.01
CA VAL A 70 1.05 -6.28 0.60
C VAL A 70 0.27 -5.44 -0.40
N ILE A 71 0.64 -5.50 -1.69
CA ILE A 71 -0.14 -4.84 -2.75
C ILE A 71 -1.54 -5.44 -2.79
N TYR A 72 -1.67 -6.76 -2.84
CA TYR A 72 -2.97 -7.44 -2.87
C TYR A 72 -3.87 -7.03 -1.70
N LEU A 73 -3.31 -6.95 -0.49
CA LEU A 73 -4.02 -6.47 0.70
C LEU A 73 -4.57 -5.04 0.52
N PHE A 74 -3.71 -4.10 0.13
CA PHE A 74 -4.09 -2.69 0.09
C PHE A 74 -5.03 -2.35 -1.05
N THR A 75 -4.85 -3.00 -2.19
CA THR A 75 -5.62 -2.68 -3.37
C THR A 75 -6.88 -3.54 -3.48
N ASN A 76 -6.93 -4.72 -2.83
CA ASN A 76 -7.92 -5.77 -3.10
C ASN A 76 -7.79 -6.38 -4.51
N HIS A 77 -6.58 -6.37 -5.10
CA HIS A 77 -6.27 -6.96 -6.42
C HIS A 77 -5.58 -8.33 -6.32
N GLY A 78 -5.86 -9.08 -5.25
CA GLY A 78 -5.29 -10.41 -5.03
C GLY A 78 -5.97 -11.50 -5.88
N PRO A 79 -5.43 -12.73 -5.87
CA PRO A 79 -6.08 -13.89 -6.48
C PRO A 79 -7.30 -14.29 -5.65
N SER A 80 -8.41 -13.55 -5.77
CA SER A 80 -9.66 -13.81 -5.07
C SER A 80 -10.80 -13.97 -6.07
N PRO A 81 -11.81 -14.83 -5.82
CA PRO A 81 -12.90 -15.05 -6.76
C PRO A 81 -13.64 -13.75 -7.13
N ALA A 82 -13.91 -12.89 -6.15
CA ALA A 82 -14.56 -11.60 -6.38
C ALA A 82 -13.75 -10.67 -7.29
N TYR A 83 -12.41 -10.67 -7.18
CA TYR A 83 -11.56 -9.87 -8.04
C TYR A 83 -11.50 -10.45 -9.46
N LEU A 84 -11.31 -11.77 -9.61
CA LEU A 84 -11.24 -12.44 -10.90
C LEU A 84 -12.57 -12.39 -11.68
N CYS A 85 -13.71 -12.42 -10.97
CA CYS A 85 -15.03 -12.29 -11.59
C CYS A 85 -15.23 -10.91 -12.25
N ARG A 86 -14.63 -9.83 -11.69
CA ARG A 86 -14.66 -8.50 -12.33
C ARG A 86 -14.00 -8.50 -13.71
N PHE A 87 -12.98 -9.34 -13.90
CA PHE A 87 -12.27 -9.49 -15.17
C PHE A 87 -12.81 -10.62 -16.05
N LYS A 88 -13.98 -11.20 -15.69
CA LYS A 88 -14.61 -12.29 -16.44
C LYS A 88 -13.72 -13.53 -16.60
N ILE A 89 -12.77 -13.71 -15.67
CA ILE A 89 -11.94 -14.92 -15.58
C ILE A 89 -12.70 -16.04 -14.85
N LEU A 90 -13.49 -15.65 -13.84
CA LEU A 90 -14.42 -16.53 -13.13
C LEU A 90 -15.86 -16.05 -13.33
N ASN A 91 -16.80 -17.00 -13.31
CA ASN A 91 -18.22 -16.72 -13.46
C ASN A 91 -18.92 -16.40 -12.12
N ASN A 92 -18.36 -16.84 -11.00
CA ASN A 92 -18.89 -16.64 -9.66
C ASN A 92 -17.88 -15.87 -8.77
N PRO A 93 -18.28 -14.78 -8.08
CA PRO A 93 -17.42 -14.07 -7.13
C PRO A 93 -17.23 -14.76 -5.78
N ASP A 94 -17.89 -15.89 -5.52
CA ASP A 94 -17.93 -16.54 -4.22
C ASP A 94 -16.76 -17.51 -4.00
N CYS A 95 -16.37 -17.66 -2.74
CA CYS A 95 -15.44 -18.67 -2.26
C CYS A 95 -16.09 -20.06 -2.27
N LEU A 96 -15.28 -21.12 -2.26
CA LEU A 96 -15.76 -22.50 -2.11
C LEU A 96 -16.55 -22.75 -0.81
N CYS A 97 -16.47 -21.86 0.19
CA CYS A 97 -17.28 -21.96 1.40
C CYS A 97 -18.66 -21.30 1.26
N GLY A 98 -19.01 -20.74 0.10
CA GLY A 98 -20.30 -20.09 -0.18
C GLY A 98 -20.40 -18.61 0.19
N GLU A 99 -19.36 -18.04 0.81
CA GLU A 99 -19.28 -16.61 1.14
C GLU A 99 -18.60 -15.80 0.03
N HIS A 100 -18.79 -14.47 0.03
CA HIS A 100 -18.17 -13.59 -0.97
C HIS A 100 -16.63 -13.68 -0.94
N GLY A 101 -16.02 -14.06 -2.06
CA GLY A 101 -14.59 -14.37 -2.18
C GLY A 101 -13.69 -13.14 -2.36
N ASP A 102 -13.80 -12.14 -1.49
CA ASP A 102 -12.91 -10.98 -1.48
C ASP A 102 -11.72 -11.15 -0.53
N VAL A 103 -10.77 -10.22 -0.57
CA VAL A 103 -9.57 -10.30 0.29
C VAL A 103 -9.94 -10.22 1.77
N ASP A 104 -10.93 -9.42 2.17
CA ASP A 104 -11.27 -9.26 3.60
C ASP A 104 -11.83 -10.56 4.20
N HIS A 105 -12.63 -11.29 3.43
CA HIS A 105 -13.07 -12.65 3.77
C HIS A 105 -11.89 -13.57 4.06
N TYR A 106 -10.92 -13.67 3.13
CA TYR A 106 -9.74 -14.51 3.32
C TYR A 106 -8.84 -14.07 4.47
N LEU A 107 -8.84 -12.79 4.82
CA LEU A 107 -8.04 -12.27 5.93
C LEU A 107 -8.66 -12.57 7.30
N THR A 108 -9.99 -12.63 7.41
CA THR A 108 -10.65 -12.53 8.72
C THR A 108 -11.67 -13.62 9.04
N SER A 109 -12.25 -14.28 8.04
CA SER A 109 -13.42 -15.16 8.27
C SER A 109 -13.42 -16.47 7.48
N CYS A 110 -12.63 -16.58 6.40
CA CYS A 110 -12.63 -17.78 5.57
C CYS A 110 -12.18 -19.03 6.35
N MET A 111 -12.98 -20.10 6.26
CA MET A 111 -12.65 -21.37 6.90
C MET A 111 -11.33 -21.98 6.40
N TYR A 112 -10.99 -21.77 5.12
CA TYR A 112 -9.76 -22.31 4.51
C TYR A 112 -8.49 -21.59 4.96
N THR A 113 -8.61 -20.39 5.55
CA THR A 113 -7.47 -19.60 6.04
C THR A 113 -7.49 -19.39 7.55
N LYS A 114 -8.29 -20.18 8.28
CA LYS A 114 -8.52 -20.05 9.72
C LYS A 114 -7.25 -19.92 10.56
N ASP A 115 -6.23 -20.72 10.25
CA ASP A 115 -4.95 -20.70 10.99
C ASP A 115 -4.08 -19.47 10.72
N TYR A 116 -4.44 -18.69 9.69
CA TYR A 116 -3.68 -17.53 9.22
C TYR A 116 -4.41 -16.20 9.44
N HIS A 117 -5.64 -16.22 9.96
CA HIS A 117 -6.47 -15.03 10.15
C HIS A 117 -5.69 -13.88 10.80
N LEU A 118 -5.98 -12.67 10.30
CA LEU A 118 -5.33 -11.44 10.69
C LEU A 118 -6.33 -10.50 11.33
N LEU A 119 -5.89 -9.86 12.41
CA LEU A 119 -6.59 -8.72 12.97
C LEU A 119 -6.20 -7.47 12.20
N LEU A 120 -7.12 -7.00 11.35
CA LEU A 120 -6.97 -5.71 10.68
C LEU A 120 -7.14 -4.59 11.71
N PRO A 121 -6.22 -3.61 11.76
CA PRO A 121 -6.35 -2.48 12.66
C PRO A 121 -7.54 -1.60 12.26
N THR A 122 -8.27 -1.11 13.26
CA THR A 122 -9.37 -0.16 13.07
C THR A 122 -8.97 1.23 13.57
N GLY A 123 -9.65 2.27 13.05
CA GLY A 123 -9.48 3.65 13.54
C GLY A 123 -8.05 4.20 13.41
N THR A 124 -7.56 4.82 14.50
CA THR A 124 -6.26 5.51 14.59
C THR A 124 -5.05 4.56 14.69
N ALA A 125 -5.27 3.28 15.03
CA ALA A 125 -4.21 2.28 15.12
C ALA A 125 -3.58 1.93 13.75
N ARG A 126 -4.25 2.27 12.65
CA ARG A 126 -3.86 1.95 11.26
C ARG A 126 -2.51 2.52 10.86
N THR A 127 -2.22 3.77 11.21
CA THR A 127 -0.94 4.44 10.86
C THR A 127 0.26 3.77 11.53
N HIS A 128 0.11 3.41 12.82
CA HIS A 128 1.17 2.74 13.56
C HIS A 128 1.37 1.30 13.07
N TRP A 129 0.27 0.60 12.80
CA TRP A 129 0.29 -0.77 12.28
C TRP A 129 0.95 -0.85 10.90
N THR A 130 0.57 0.01 9.95
CA THR A 130 1.13 -0.01 8.58
C THR A 130 2.63 0.21 8.53
N ARG A 131 3.18 1.05 9.42
CA ARG A 131 4.62 1.28 9.51
C ARG A 131 5.41 0.04 9.95
N LYS A 132 4.80 -0.84 10.75
CA LYS A 132 5.43 -2.08 11.24
C LYS A 132 5.19 -3.27 10.31
N LEU A 133 4.23 -3.17 9.40
CA LEU A 133 3.76 -4.24 8.53
C LEU A 133 4.89 -4.89 7.72
N CYS A 134 5.65 -4.09 6.96
CA CYS A 134 6.74 -4.59 6.11
C CYS A 134 7.97 -5.08 6.90
N LYS A 135 8.02 -4.84 8.20
CA LYS A 135 9.11 -5.31 9.08
C LYS A 135 8.72 -6.57 9.86
N ASN A 136 7.45 -6.96 9.83
CA ASN A 136 6.95 -8.12 10.55
C ASN A 136 6.94 -9.35 9.62
N TYR A 137 8.02 -10.13 9.66
CA TYR A 137 8.16 -11.33 8.83
C TYR A 137 7.03 -12.34 9.06
N LEU A 138 6.57 -12.50 10.30
CA LEU A 138 5.49 -13.42 10.65
C LEU A 138 4.17 -12.99 9.99
N PHE A 139 3.88 -11.69 10.02
CA PHE A 139 2.73 -11.12 9.33
C PHE A 139 2.81 -11.34 7.81
N LEU A 140 3.97 -11.08 7.20
CA LEU A 140 4.16 -11.30 5.77
C LEU A 140 4.02 -12.77 5.38
N ASN A 141 4.49 -13.70 6.21
CA ASN A 141 4.32 -15.13 6.00
C ASN A 141 2.86 -15.59 6.12
N ARG A 142 2.09 -15.02 7.05
CA ARG A 142 0.64 -15.26 7.12
C ARG A 142 -0.07 -14.73 5.87
N LEU A 143 0.22 -13.49 5.45
CA LEU A 143 -0.32 -12.96 4.18
C LEU A 143 -0.01 -13.85 2.99
N LYS A 144 1.26 -14.27 2.87
CA LYS A 144 1.69 -15.18 1.81
C LYS A 144 0.83 -16.43 1.82
N SER A 145 0.69 -17.07 2.99
CA SER A 145 -0.10 -18.31 3.14
C SER A 145 -1.56 -18.10 2.72
N ILE A 146 -2.19 -17.02 3.16
CA ILE A 146 -3.56 -16.66 2.79
C ILE A 146 -3.71 -16.53 1.27
N PHE A 147 -2.83 -15.77 0.62
CA PHE A 147 -2.95 -15.53 -0.82
C PHE A 147 -2.57 -16.73 -1.67
N GLU A 148 -1.71 -17.63 -1.19
CA GLU A 148 -1.45 -18.90 -1.87
C GLU A 148 -2.65 -19.85 -1.75
N ILE A 149 -3.34 -19.89 -0.61
CA ILE A 149 -4.59 -20.66 -0.44
C ILE A 149 -5.69 -20.11 -1.35
N SER A 150 -5.89 -18.78 -1.32
CA SER A 150 -6.87 -18.09 -2.17
C SER A 150 -6.61 -18.35 -3.67
N ARG A 151 -5.34 -18.38 -4.09
CA ARG A 151 -4.97 -18.73 -5.46
C ARG A 151 -5.37 -20.16 -5.82
N LYS A 152 -5.03 -21.14 -4.98
CA LYS A 152 -5.42 -22.55 -5.21
C LYS A 152 -6.92 -22.70 -5.36
N ILE A 153 -7.69 -22.05 -4.48
CA ILE A 153 -9.16 -22.02 -4.56
C ILE A 153 -9.63 -21.44 -5.91
N CYS A 154 -9.04 -20.34 -6.37
CA CYS A 154 -9.38 -19.76 -7.67
C CYS A 154 -9.04 -20.69 -8.83
N ASP A 155 -7.88 -21.35 -8.77
CA ASP A 155 -7.47 -22.30 -9.81
C ASP A 155 -8.41 -23.51 -9.86
N ASP A 156 -8.91 -23.98 -8.72
CA ASP A 156 -9.90 -25.06 -8.64
C ASP A 156 -11.26 -24.63 -9.18
N LEU A 157 -11.70 -23.41 -8.83
CA LEU A 157 -12.94 -22.82 -9.37
C LEU A 157 -12.91 -22.62 -10.88
N GLN A 158 -11.74 -22.43 -11.49
CA GLN A 158 -11.60 -22.33 -12.96
C GLN A 158 -11.73 -23.68 -13.68
N ARG A 159 -11.60 -24.80 -12.95
CA ARG A 159 -11.67 -26.15 -13.52
C ARG A 159 -13.06 -26.78 -13.43
N LEU A 160 -13.99 -26.13 -12.73
CA LEU A 160 -15.40 -26.52 -12.60
C LEU A 160 -16.23 -25.92 -13.74
#